data_AF-A0A5E4J4W2-F1
#
_entry.id   AF-A0A5E4J4W2-F1
#
_cell.length_a   1.000
_cell.length_b   1.000
_cell.length_c   1.000
_cell.angle_alpha   90.00
_cell.angle_beta   90.00
_cell.angle_gamma   90.00
#
_symmetry.space_group_name_H-M   'P 1'
#
loop_
_entity.id
_entity.type
_entity.pdbx_description
1 polymer ?
#
loop_
_entity_poly.entity_id
_entity_poly.type
_entity_poly.pdbx_seq_one_letter_code
_entity_poly.pdbx_strand_id
1 'polypeptide(L)'
;MAPTTLIGEVTATTPQGRDPREQGYPIHICELLDTLAAPVFIERASLSDIEHVRKARRAVRKALEVQRDKLGYAFVELLSPCPTILRMDARGVTKFINEQMEKEFPLKRFRDNSASAQPIVREPSDFSLAALDEVFGCEDHACIEFQKDHEFTLKGVKIAGFGGQGVLSMGLALAQAAFGCGRAVSWYPDYGPEQRGGTSNCSVIVSGLPIGSPVVDHPDVLVAFNRPSLEKFASSVKKGGVILYDSLIGLFQAPEGVKAISVPATEIATEKGAHQEANTAKLGYQIQAGNLGLPKEAYSNAFRVTFAKKPKLIPKNLEILEAGAQAVRVLEMAARK
;
A
#
# COMPACT_ATOMS: atom_id res chain seq x y z
N MET A 1 8.61 -4.93 -21.67
CA MET A 1 8.25 -4.61 -23.06
C MET A 1 6.75 -4.45 -23.14
N ALA A 2 6.25 -3.39 -23.79
CA ALA A 2 4.80 -3.24 -23.97
C ALA A 2 4.28 -4.20 -25.06
N PRO A 3 3.06 -4.77 -24.93
CA PRO A 3 2.46 -5.63 -25.96
C PRO A 3 2.41 -5.00 -27.35
N THR A 4 2.32 -3.67 -27.41
CA THR A 4 2.24 -2.85 -28.63
C THR A 4 3.59 -2.44 -29.22
N THR A 5 4.72 -2.86 -28.61
CA THR A 5 6.07 -2.58 -29.14
C THR A 5 6.21 -3.22 -30.52
N LEU A 6 6.56 -2.44 -31.54
CA LEU A 6 6.73 -2.92 -32.92
C LEU A 6 7.97 -3.81 -33.05
N ILE A 7 7.99 -4.65 -34.09
CA ILE A 7 9.17 -5.46 -34.42
C ILE A 7 10.36 -4.56 -34.71
N GLY A 8 11.50 -4.83 -34.07
CA GLY A 8 12.71 -4.01 -34.16
C GLY A 8 12.68 -2.70 -33.34
N GLU A 9 11.57 -2.34 -32.69
CA GLU A 9 11.49 -1.13 -31.89
C GLU A 9 12.30 -1.26 -30.59
N VAL A 10 13.24 -0.34 -30.40
CA VAL A 10 14.09 -0.27 -29.21
C VAL A 10 13.36 0.44 -28.08
N THR A 11 13.23 -0.22 -26.94
CA THR A 11 12.62 0.34 -25.72
C THR A 11 13.54 0.14 -24.52
N ALA A 12 13.27 0.82 -23.40
CA ALA A 12 14.04 0.65 -22.17
C ALA A 12 14.09 -0.82 -21.67
N THR A 13 13.04 -1.59 -21.99
CA THR A 13 12.94 -3.02 -21.61
C THR A 13 13.25 -3.98 -22.74
N THR A 14 13.53 -3.47 -23.95
CA THR A 14 13.93 -4.27 -25.13
C THR A 14 15.05 -3.51 -25.85
N PRO A 15 16.26 -3.48 -25.27
CA PRO A 15 17.33 -2.58 -25.72
C PRO A 15 17.89 -2.94 -27.10
N GLN A 16 17.81 -4.20 -27.51
CA GLN A 16 18.20 -4.65 -28.85
C GLN A 16 17.08 -4.57 -29.90
N GLY A 17 15.91 -4.04 -29.53
CA GLY A 17 14.72 -4.09 -30.37
C GLY A 17 13.95 -5.40 -30.22
N ARG A 18 12.65 -5.39 -30.52
CA ARG A 18 11.79 -6.58 -30.41
C ARG A 18 12.12 -7.61 -31.49
N ASP A 19 12.54 -8.80 -31.07
CA ASP A 19 12.63 -10.01 -31.89
C ASP A 19 11.38 -10.89 -31.66
N PRO A 20 10.56 -11.14 -32.69
CA PRO A 20 9.36 -11.96 -32.55
C PRO A 20 9.63 -13.40 -32.12
N ARG A 21 10.86 -13.92 -32.30
CA ARG A 21 11.22 -15.29 -31.91
C ARG A 21 11.47 -15.43 -30.41
N GLU A 22 11.91 -14.35 -29.76
CA GLU A 22 12.20 -14.35 -28.33
C GLU A 22 11.06 -13.73 -27.54
N GLN A 23 10.50 -12.62 -28.02
CA GLN A 23 9.50 -11.83 -27.29
C GLN A 23 8.10 -11.84 -27.94
N GLY A 24 7.89 -12.65 -28.99
CA GLY A 24 6.60 -12.79 -29.69
C GLY A 24 6.24 -11.59 -30.57
N TYR A 25 5.11 -11.67 -31.29
CA TYR A 25 4.60 -10.59 -32.15
C TYR A 25 3.78 -9.54 -31.38
N PRO A 26 3.65 -8.29 -31.89
CA PRO A 26 2.74 -7.29 -31.33
C PRO A 26 1.33 -7.85 -31.14
N ILE A 27 0.69 -7.52 -30.01
CA ILE A 27 -0.61 -8.09 -29.64
C ILE A 27 -1.73 -7.18 -30.12
N HIS A 28 -2.55 -7.71 -31.03
CA HIS A 28 -3.67 -7.05 -31.68
C HIS A 28 -4.97 -7.26 -30.88
N ILE A 29 -5.22 -6.43 -29.86
CA ILE A 29 -6.30 -6.67 -28.89
C ILE A 29 -7.70 -6.54 -29.53
N CYS A 30 -7.92 -5.53 -30.38
CA CYS A 30 -9.21 -5.39 -31.09
C CYS A 30 -9.56 -6.64 -31.91
N GLU A 31 -8.59 -7.17 -32.66
CA GLU A 31 -8.71 -8.38 -33.48
C GLU A 31 -9.00 -9.60 -32.62
N LEU A 32 -8.25 -9.77 -31.51
CA LEU A 32 -8.46 -10.88 -30.58
C LEU A 32 -9.85 -10.81 -29.94
N LEU A 33 -10.27 -9.65 -29.44
CA LEU A 33 -11.59 -9.48 -28.85
C LEU A 33 -12.71 -9.65 -29.88
N ASP A 34 -12.47 -9.32 -31.15
CA ASP A 34 -13.45 -9.53 -32.22
C ASP A 34 -13.63 -11.01 -32.62
N THR A 35 -12.79 -11.91 -32.11
CA THR A 35 -13.07 -13.36 -32.19
C THR A 35 -14.09 -13.83 -31.14
N LEU A 36 -14.32 -13.04 -30.08
CA LEU A 36 -15.24 -13.40 -29.00
C LEU A 36 -16.69 -13.09 -29.39
N ALA A 37 -17.64 -13.87 -28.86
CA ALA A 37 -19.06 -13.65 -29.13
C ALA A 37 -19.65 -12.44 -28.36
N ALA A 38 -19.14 -12.17 -27.16
CA ALA A 38 -19.76 -11.24 -26.20
C ALA A 38 -19.63 -9.72 -26.54
N PRO A 39 -18.55 -9.21 -27.15
CA PRO A 39 -18.45 -7.78 -27.44
C PRO A 39 -19.52 -7.31 -28.42
N VAL A 40 -20.12 -6.16 -28.12
CA VAL A 40 -21.14 -5.50 -28.96
C VAL A 40 -20.50 -4.42 -29.84
N PHE A 41 -19.48 -3.75 -29.33
CA PHE A 41 -18.79 -2.67 -30.03
C PHE A 41 -17.28 -2.78 -29.84
N ILE A 42 -16.53 -2.74 -30.94
CA ILE A 42 -15.06 -2.74 -30.95
C ILE A 42 -14.58 -1.77 -32.02
N GLU A 43 -13.80 -0.77 -31.62
CA GLU A 43 -13.18 0.20 -32.55
C GLU A 43 -11.77 0.57 -32.11
N ARG A 44 -10.81 0.55 -33.04
CA ARG A 44 -9.49 1.16 -32.86
C ARG A 44 -9.49 2.55 -33.47
N ALA A 45 -9.09 3.54 -32.69
CA ALA A 45 -8.90 4.91 -33.14
C ALA A 45 -7.52 5.45 -32.73
N SER A 46 -7.18 6.66 -33.17
CA SER A 46 -5.91 7.32 -32.88
C SER A 46 -6.14 8.67 -32.22
N LEU A 47 -5.14 9.15 -31.48
CA LEU A 47 -5.07 10.49 -30.89
C LEU A 47 -3.91 11.31 -31.47
N SER A 48 -3.35 10.88 -32.60
CA SER A 48 -2.15 11.47 -33.21
C SER A 48 -2.33 12.91 -33.71
N ASP A 49 -3.54 13.29 -34.11
CA ASP A 49 -3.89 14.62 -34.60
C ASP A 49 -5.38 14.97 -34.37
N ILE A 50 -5.77 16.20 -34.73
CA ILE A 50 -7.11 16.74 -34.48
C ILE A 50 -8.21 15.92 -35.18
N GLU A 51 -7.97 15.42 -36.39
CA GLU A 51 -8.96 14.63 -37.12
C GLU A 51 -9.18 13.29 -36.42
N HIS A 52 -8.10 12.62 -36.06
CA HIS A 52 -8.12 11.37 -35.32
C HIS A 52 -8.77 11.53 -33.94
N VAL A 53 -8.46 12.59 -33.19
CA VAL A 53 -9.11 12.90 -31.91
C VAL A 53 -10.63 13.05 -32.05
N ARG A 54 -11.11 13.68 -33.13
CA ARG A 54 -12.56 13.78 -33.40
C ARG A 54 -13.20 12.42 -33.67
N LYS A 55 -12.51 11.51 -34.38
CA LYS A 55 -12.95 10.12 -34.61
C LYS A 55 -12.95 9.33 -33.29
N ALA A 56 -11.87 9.39 -32.51
CA ALA A 56 -11.75 8.74 -31.21
C ALA A 56 -12.86 9.17 -30.24
N ARG A 57 -13.21 10.46 -30.20
CA ARG A 57 -14.33 10.95 -29.38
C ARG A 57 -15.67 10.30 -29.76
N ARG A 58 -15.91 10.03 -31.05
CA ARG A 58 -17.12 9.33 -31.50
C ARG A 58 -17.11 7.85 -31.07
N ALA A 59 -15.97 7.17 -31.22
CA ALA A 59 -15.80 5.79 -30.78
C ALA A 59 -16.06 5.63 -29.27
N VAL A 60 -15.43 6.48 -28.45
CA VAL A 60 -15.62 6.48 -26.99
C VAL A 60 -17.07 6.77 -26.62
N ARG A 61 -17.69 7.78 -27.25
CA ARG A 61 -19.12 8.08 -27.01
C ARG A 61 -19.99 6.87 -27.30
N LYS A 62 -19.80 6.21 -28.45
CA LYS A 62 -20.57 5.03 -28.84
C LYS A 62 -20.40 3.89 -27.85
N ALA A 63 -19.17 3.65 -27.37
CA ALA A 63 -18.91 2.63 -26.35
C ALA A 63 -19.62 2.93 -25.02
N LEU A 64 -19.67 4.19 -24.60
CA LEU A 64 -20.40 4.62 -23.41
C LEU A 64 -21.92 4.47 -23.58
N GLU A 65 -22.47 4.77 -24.76
CA GLU A 65 -23.87 4.54 -25.09
C GLU A 65 -24.23 3.04 -24.98
N VAL A 66 -23.38 2.16 -25.51
CA VAL A 66 -23.53 0.70 -25.38
C VAL A 66 -23.57 0.25 -23.91
N GLN A 67 -22.73 0.82 -23.04
CA GLN A 67 -22.76 0.52 -21.60
C GLN A 67 -24.01 1.07 -20.91
N ARG A 68 -24.37 2.33 -21.17
CA ARG A 68 -25.56 3.00 -20.60
C ARG A 68 -26.83 2.22 -20.93
N ASP A 69 -26.96 1.82 -22.19
CA ASP A 69 -28.13 1.12 -22.72
C ASP A 69 -28.09 -0.38 -22.40
N LYS A 70 -27.10 -0.82 -21.61
CA LYS A 70 -26.89 -2.20 -21.15
C LYS A 70 -26.76 -3.21 -22.28
N LEU A 71 -26.37 -2.79 -23.48
CA LEU A 71 -26.39 -3.65 -24.66
C LEU A 71 -25.32 -4.74 -24.61
N GLY A 72 -24.24 -4.53 -23.89
CA GLY A 72 -23.19 -5.53 -23.69
C GLY A 72 -21.82 -4.91 -23.49
N TYR A 73 -20.76 -5.69 -23.73
CA TYR A 73 -19.39 -5.22 -23.61
C TYR A 73 -18.97 -4.33 -24.79
N ALA A 74 -18.30 -3.21 -24.52
CA ALA A 74 -17.74 -2.34 -25.53
C ALA A 74 -16.24 -2.15 -25.29
N PHE A 75 -15.46 -2.12 -26.37
CA PHE A 75 -14.01 -1.93 -26.32
C PHE A 75 -13.56 -0.87 -27.31
N VAL A 76 -12.71 0.05 -26.84
CA VAL A 76 -12.08 1.07 -27.69
C VAL A 76 -10.59 1.06 -27.42
N GLU A 77 -9.80 0.81 -28.46
CA GLU A 77 -8.34 0.90 -28.42
C GLU A 77 -7.89 2.23 -29.02
N LEU A 78 -6.96 2.91 -28.35
CA LEU A 78 -6.47 4.22 -28.77
C LEU A 78 -4.96 4.20 -28.97
N LEU A 79 -4.51 4.48 -30.20
CA LEU A 79 -3.11 4.80 -30.45
C LEU A 79 -2.84 6.21 -29.93
N SER A 80 -2.03 6.32 -28.88
CA SER A 80 -1.78 7.58 -28.17
C SER A 80 -0.32 8.04 -28.31
N PRO A 81 -0.07 9.29 -28.72
CA PRO A 81 1.30 9.82 -28.79
C PRO A 81 1.91 10.03 -27.40
N CYS A 82 3.11 9.48 -27.18
CA CYS A 82 3.93 9.79 -26.01
C CYS A 82 5.34 10.26 -26.44
N PRO A 83 5.51 11.56 -26.75
CA PRO A 83 6.79 12.12 -27.19
C PRO A 83 7.95 11.79 -26.23
N THR A 84 7.70 11.84 -24.92
CA THR A 84 8.71 11.60 -23.88
C THR A 84 9.26 10.19 -23.90
N ILE A 85 8.39 9.18 -23.99
CA ILE A 85 8.80 7.77 -23.97
C ILE A 85 9.48 7.41 -25.29
N LEU A 86 8.94 7.88 -26.41
CA LEU A 86 9.49 7.62 -27.74
C LEU A 86 10.70 8.49 -28.07
N ARG A 87 11.04 9.47 -27.21
CA ARG A 87 12.14 10.43 -27.40
C ARG A 87 12.05 11.18 -28.74
N MET A 88 10.83 11.52 -29.14
CA MET A 88 10.53 12.26 -30.38
C MET A 88 9.91 13.62 -30.03
N ASP A 89 9.96 14.58 -30.96
CA ASP A 89 9.16 15.79 -30.85
C ASP A 89 7.68 15.51 -31.20
N ALA A 90 6.81 16.49 -30.97
CA ALA A 90 5.37 16.33 -31.21
C ALA A 90 5.04 15.96 -32.66
N ARG A 91 5.77 16.51 -33.65
CA ARG A 91 5.56 16.18 -35.07
C ARG A 91 6.07 14.79 -35.41
N GLY A 92 7.23 14.42 -34.88
CA GLY A 92 7.83 13.11 -35.08
C GLY A 92 6.95 11.98 -34.55
N VAL A 93 6.37 12.12 -33.35
CA VAL A 93 5.49 11.09 -32.80
C VAL A 93 4.18 10.94 -33.58
N THR A 94 3.59 12.06 -34.03
CA THR A 94 2.39 12.00 -34.90
C THR A 94 2.70 11.27 -36.19
N LYS A 95 3.84 11.59 -36.84
CA LYS A 95 4.28 10.92 -38.06
C LYS A 95 4.54 9.43 -37.81
N PHE A 96 5.20 9.08 -36.71
CA PHE A 96 5.44 7.69 -36.33
C PHE A 96 4.14 6.90 -36.16
N ILE A 97 3.14 7.47 -35.46
CA ILE A 97 1.85 6.80 -35.31
C ILE A 97 1.18 6.61 -36.67
N ASN A 98 1.01 7.69 -37.42
CA ASN A 98 0.24 7.67 -38.67
C ASN A 98 0.90 6.81 -39.76
N GLU A 99 2.23 6.78 -39.82
CA GLU A 99 2.95 6.11 -40.91
C GLU A 99 3.53 4.74 -40.53
N GLN A 100 3.66 4.42 -39.25
CA GLN A 100 4.25 3.15 -38.78
C GLN A 100 3.30 2.37 -37.88
N MET A 101 2.84 2.95 -36.77
CA MET A 101 1.95 2.23 -35.85
C MET A 101 0.64 1.83 -36.50
N GLU A 102 0.03 2.69 -37.33
CA GLU A 102 -1.23 2.38 -38.01
C GLU A 102 -1.11 1.27 -39.05
N LYS A 103 0.11 0.95 -39.53
CA LYS A 103 0.33 -0.20 -40.42
C LYS A 103 0.22 -1.51 -39.65
N GLU A 104 0.79 -1.56 -38.45
CA GLU A 104 0.69 -2.72 -37.56
C GLU A 104 -0.70 -2.78 -36.90
N PHE A 105 -1.23 -1.63 -36.47
CA PHE A 105 -2.50 -1.49 -35.77
C PHE A 105 -3.52 -0.66 -36.59
N PRO A 106 -4.14 -1.23 -37.64
CA PRO A 106 -5.08 -0.50 -38.49
C PRO A 106 -6.24 0.11 -37.73
N LEU A 107 -6.51 1.40 -37.98
CA LEU A 107 -7.66 2.10 -37.44
C LEU A 107 -8.93 1.67 -38.16
N LYS A 108 -9.82 0.98 -37.46
CA LYS A 108 -11.14 0.62 -37.98
C LYS A 108 -12.12 0.31 -36.87
N ARG A 109 -13.39 0.35 -37.22
CA ARG A 109 -14.46 -0.28 -36.45
C ARG A 109 -14.49 -1.77 -36.81
N PHE A 110 -14.14 -2.61 -35.85
CA PHE A 110 -14.13 -4.06 -36.00
C PHE A 110 -15.55 -4.62 -35.86
N ARG A 111 -16.32 -4.06 -34.91
CA ARG A 111 -17.66 -4.53 -34.61
C ARG A 111 -18.57 -3.41 -34.15
N ASP A 112 -19.82 -3.45 -34.60
CA ASP A 112 -20.92 -2.66 -34.03
C ASP A 112 -22.26 -3.37 -34.26
N ASN A 113 -22.61 -4.22 -33.29
CA ASN A 113 -23.87 -4.95 -33.27
C ASN A 113 -24.92 -4.25 -32.39
N SER A 114 -24.69 -2.98 -32.04
CA SER A 114 -25.54 -2.26 -31.08
C SER A 114 -26.98 -2.10 -31.55
N ALA A 115 -27.23 -2.13 -32.86
CA ALA A 115 -28.58 -2.06 -33.43
C ALA A 115 -29.41 -3.33 -33.19
N SER A 116 -28.77 -4.49 -33.06
CA SER A 116 -29.43 -5.79 -32.87
C SER A 116 -29.23 -6.36 -31.46
N ALA A 117 -28.36 -5.77 -30.65
CA ALA A 117 -28.09 -6.20 -29.29
C ALA A 117 -29.31 -5.93 -28.39
N GLN A 118 -29.62 -6.88 -27.52
CA GLN A 118 -30.67 -6.72 -26.52
C GLN A 118 -30.06 -6.25 -25.18
N PRO A 119 -30.72 -5.33 -24.46
CA PRO A 119 -30.26 -4.92 -23.14
C PRO A 119 -30.15 -6.11 -22.16
N ILE A 120 -29.01 -6.22 -21.49
CA ILE A 120 -28.77 -7.18 -20.42
C ILE A 120 -29.52 -6.71 -19.18
N VAL A 121 -30.46 -7.53 -18.71
CA VAL A 121 -31.09 -7.36 -17.41
C VAL A 121 -30.16 -7.96 -16.35
N ARG A 122 -29.70 -7.11 -15.43
CA ARG A 122 -28.96 -7.55 -14.24
C ARG A 122 -29.89 -7.46 -13.05
N GLU A 123 -29.83 -8.46 -12.18
CA GLU A 123 -30.48 -8.37 -10.87
C GLU A 123 -29.98 -7.13 -10.13
N PRO A 124 -30.84 -6.45 -9.36
CA PRO A 124 -30.42 -5.35 -8.52
C PRO A 124 -29.37 -5.87 -7.53
N SER A 125 -28.26 -5.15 -7.41
CA SER A 125 -27.29 -5.44 -6.36
C SER A 125 -27.91 -5.11 -5.01
N ASP A 126 -27.81 -6.05 -4.06
CA ASP A 126 -28.17 -5.81 -2.67
C ASP A 126 -27.02 -5.10 -1.96
N PHE A 127 -27.21 -3.83 -1.65
CA PHE A 127 -26.28 -3.02 -0.86
C PHE A 127 -26.79 -2.79 0.57
N SER A 128 -27.73 -3.62 1.04
CA SER A 128 -28.15 -3.60 2.44
C SER A 128 -26.95 -3.89 3.34
N LEU A 129 -26.96 -3.30 4.54
CA LEU A 129 -25.91 -3.54 5.53
C LEU A 129 -25.74 -5.03 5.81
N ALA A 130 -26.84 -5.79 5.89
CA ALA A 130 -26.81 -7.24 6.10
C ALA A 130 -26.05 -7.99 4.99
N ALA A 131 -26.33 -7.70 3.72
CA ALA A 131 -25.62 -8.32 2.59
C ALA A 131 -24.14 -7.92 2.56
N LEU A 132 -23.82 -6.66 2.90
CA LEU A 132 -22.44 -6.21 3.01
C LEU A 132 -21.72 -6.90 4.18
N ASP A 133 -22.36 -7.00 5.34
CA ASP A 133 -21.81 -7.63 6.53
C ASP A 133 -21.54 -9.13 6.28
N GLU A 134 -22.43 -9.83 5.58
CA GLU A 134 -22.22 -11.22 5.16
C GLU A 134 -21.02 -11.33 4.20
N VAL A 135 -20.97 -10.50 3.15
CA VAL A 135 -19.89 -10.50 2.15
C VAL A 135 -18.52 -10.21 2.76
N PHE A 136 -18.46 -9.28 3.71
CA PHE A 136 -17.21 -8.88 4.36
C PHE A 136 -16.92 -9.67 5.65
N GLY A 137 -17.85 -10.51 6.11
CA GLY A 137 -17.75 -11.24 7.37
C GLY A 137 -17.71 -10.32 8.60
N CYS A 138 -18.51 -9.24 8.60
CA CYS A 138 -18.55 -8.24 9.66
C CYS A 138 -19.56 -8.53 10.78
N GLU A 139 -20.34 -9.61 10.69
CA GLU A 139 -21.44 -9.96 11.60
C GLU A 139 -21.06 -9.97 13.10
N ASP A 140 -19.85 -10.43 13.41
CA ASP A 140 -19.35 -10.56 14.80
C ASP A 140 -18.41 -9.41 15.22
N HIS A 141 -18.26 -8.38 14.40
CA HIS A 141 -17.33 -7.28 14.68
C HIS A 141 -18.03 -6.10 15.35
N ALA A 142 -17.53 -5.71 16.53
CA ALA A 142 -17.96 -4.47 17.16
C ALA A 142 -17.57 -3.27 16.27
N CYS A 143 -18.56 -2.50 15.83
CA CYS A 143 -18.30 -1.24 15.14
C CYS A 143 -17.78 -0.23 16.16
N ILE A 144 -16.55 0.23 15.97
CA ILE A 144 -15.95 1.26 16.81
C ILE A 144 -16.19 2.60 16.11
N GLU A 145 -17.08 3.40 16.68
CA GLU A 145 -17.29 4.76 16.19
C GLU A 145 -16.11 5.65 16.56
N PHE A 146 -15.58 6.36 15.56
CA PHE A 146 -14.57 7.38 15.79
C PHE A 146 -15.19 8.55 16.56
N GLN A 147 -14.56 8.94 17.67
CA GLN A 147 -14.97 10.10 18.46
C GLN A 147 -13.92 11.20 18.33
N LYS A 148 -14.36 12.39 17.92
CA LYS A 148 -13.48 13.57 17.86
C LYS A 148 -13.06 13.94 19.29
N ASP A 149 -11.77 13.97 19.51
CA ASP A 149 -11.15 14.38 20.77
C ASP A 149 -10.15 15.50 20.47
N HIS A 150 -10.54 16.72 20.81
CA HIS A 150 -9.71 17.90 20.58
C HIS A 150 -8.55 18.01 21.59
N GLU A 151 -8.60 17.29 22.70
CA GLU A 151 -7.55 17.27 23.72
C GLU A 151 -6.43 16.30 23.33
N PHE A 152 -6.75 15.27 22.54
CA PHE A 152 -5.76 14.33 22.03
C PHE A 152 -4.97 14.91 20.86
N THR A 153 -3.76 15.38 21.16
CA THR A 153 -2.79 15.84 20.15
C THR A 153 -2.32 14.71 19.23
N LEU A 154 -2.08 15.03 17.95
CA LEU A 154 -1.54 14.07 16.98
C LEU A 154 -0.15 13.58 17.38
N LYS A 155 0.06 12.26 17.32
CA LYS A 155 1.34 11.58 17.58
C LYS A 155 1.74 10.73 16.38
N GLY A 156 2.97 10.91 15.91
CA GLY A 156 3.57 10.12 14.83
C GLY A 156 4.61 9.12 15.36
N VAL A 157 4.49 7.87 14.97
CA VAL A 157 5.42 6.78 15.30
C VAL A 157 6.04 6.26 14.01
N LYS A 158 7.36 6.16 13.96
CA LYS A 158 8.09 5.50 12.87
C LYS A 158 8.72 4.23 13.39
N ILE A 159 8.47 3.11 12.73
CA ILE A 159 9.01 1.79 13.09
C ILE A 159 9.87 1.34 11.92
N ALA A 160 11.13 0.99 12.16
CA ALA A 160 12.08 0.72 11.08
C ALA A 160 13.01 -0.45 11.39
N GLY A 161 13.29 -1.26 10.37
CA GLY A 161 14.10 -2.45 10.46
C GLY A 161 14.35 -3.11 9.11
N PHE A 162 14.66 -4.40 9.15
CA PHE A 162 14.71 -5.27 7.98
C PHE A 162 13.42 -6.08 7.84
N GLY A 163 13.10 -6.47 6.62
CA GLY A 163 12.04 -7.44 6.34
C GLY A 163 12.23 -8.70 7.19
N GLY A 164 11.17 -9.13 7.88
CA GLY A 164 11.18 -10.28 8.78
C GLY A 164 11.35 -9.96 10.27
N GLN A 165 11.71 -8.72 10.64
CA GLN A 165 11.84 -8.32 12.05
C GLN A 165 10.51 -7.92 12.72
N GLY A 166 9.37 -8.05 12.03
CA GLY A 166 8.06 -7.70 12.58
C GLY A 166 7.75 -6.19 12.62
N VAL A 167 8.43 -5.38 11.79
CA VAL A 167 8.22 -3.92 11.69
C VAL A 167 6.77 -3.58 11.30
N LEU A 168 6.27 -4.20 10.23
CA LEU A 168 4.92 -3.95 9.73
C LEU A 168 3.84 -4.46 10.70
N SER A 169 4.05 -5.65 11.28
CA SER A 169 3.10 -6.23 12.23
C SER A 169 3.01 -5.45 13.54
N MET A 170 4.13 -4.92 14.04
CA MET A 170 4.14 -4.02 15.20
C MET A 170 3.35 -2.73 14.91
N GLY A 171 3.57 -2.12 13.73
CA GLY A 171 2.82 -0.93 13.34
C GLY A 171 1.33 -1.19 13.21
N LEU A 172 0.95 -2.34 12.64
CA LEU A 172 -0.45 -2.72 12.52
C LEU A 172 -1.10 -2.97 13.89
N ALA A 173 -0.39 -3.63 14.81
CA ALA A 173 -0.87 -3.84 16.18
C ALA A 173 -1.06 -2.49 16.92
N LEU A 174 -0.13 -1.55 16.77
CA LEU A 174 -0.29 -0.21 17.32
C LEU A 174 -1.50 0.53 16.71
N ALA A 175 -1.66 0.43 15.39
CA ALA A 175 -2.78 1.04 14.68
C ALA A 175 -4.12 0.46 15.16
N GLN A 176 -4.21 -0.87 15.32
CA GLN A 176 -5.39 -1.52 15.86
C GLN A 176 -5.67 -1.14 17.32
N ALA A 177 -4.64 -0.90 18.14
CA ALA A 177 -4.81 -0.44 19.51
C ALA A 177 -5.43 0.95 19.56
N ALA A 178 -4.89 1.87 18.75
CA ALA A 178 -5.44 3.21 18.65
C ALA A 178 -6.87 3.22 18.08
N PHE A 179 -7.13 2.41 17.05
CA PHE A 179 -8.47 2.24 16.47
C PHE A 179 -9.45 1.68 17.50
N GLY A 180 -9.02 0.67 18.28
CA GLY A 180 -9.73 0.09 19.42
C GLY A 180 -10.19 1.10 20.46
N CYS A 181 -9.54 2.26 20.53
CA CYS A 181 -9.88 3.37 21.44
C CYS A 181 -10.69 4.48 20.77
N GLY A 182 -11.24 4.26 19.57
CA GLY A 182 -12.02 5.26 18.84
C GLY A 182 -11.17 6.43 18.34
N ARG A 183 -9.84 6.25 18.17
CA ARG A 183 -8.93 7.28 17.64
C ARG A 183 -8.89 7.25 16.12
N ALA A 184 -8.58 8.39 15.50
CA ALA A 184 -8.22 8.43 14.09
C ALA A 184 -6.81 7.85 13.93
N VAL A 185 -6.67 6.93 12.98
CA VAL A 185 -5.42 6.20 12.75
C VAL A 185 -5.07 6.18 11.28
N SER A 186 -3.78 6.36 11.00
CA SER A 186 -3.20 6.06 9.70
C SER A 186 -2.03 5.10 9.88
N TRP A 187 -1.96 4.09 9.03
CA TRP A 187 -0.86 3.14 8.96
C TRP A 187 -0.31 3.11 7.54
N TYR A 188 0.96 3.45 7.39
CA TYR A 188 1.61 3.60 6.09
C TYR A 188 2.90 2.78 6.03
N PRO A 189 2.93 1.66 5.29
CA PRO A 189 4.13 0.86 5.11
C PRO A 189 5.01 1.42 4.00
N ASP A 190 6.32 1.33 4.17
CA ASP A 190 7.32 1.63 3.16
C ASP A 190 8.37 0.51 3.15
N TYR A 191 8.42 -0.21 2.03
CA TYR A 191 9.33 -1.32 1.81
C TYR A 191 9.74 -1.35 0.35
N GLY A 192 11.01 -1.71 0.11
CA GLY A 192 11.55 -1.86 -1.24
C GLY A 192 11.07 -3.15 -1.92
N PRO A 193 11.36 -3.31 -3.23
CA PRO A 193 10.98 -4.48 -4.02
C PRO A 193 11.74 -5.75 -3.64
N GLU A 194 12.69 -5.68 -2.70
CA GLU A 194 13.52 -6.83 -2.29
C GLU A 194 12.67 -7.88 -1.55
N GLN A 195 12.63 -9.11 -2.08
CA GLN A 195 11.79 -10.17 -1.52
C GLN A 195 12.21 -10.65 -0.11
N ARG A 196 13.46 -10.39 0.33
CA ARG A 196 13.96 -10.73 1.68
C ARG A 196 15.04 -9.75 2.13
N GLY A 197 15.04 -9.41 3.42
CA GLY A 197 16.14 -8.66 4.06
C GLY A 197 16.27 -7.18 3.67
N GLY A 198 15.43 -6.68 2.77
CA GLY A 198 15.38 -5.26 2.41
C GLY A 198 15.00 -4.37 3.59
N THR A 199 15.26 -3.07 3.45
CA THR A 199 14.82 -2.08 4.44
C THR A 199 13.29 -2.03 4.45
N SER A 200 12.72 -2.14 5.65
CA SER A 200 11.28 -2.03 5.85
C SER A 200 11.02 -1.03 6.96
N ASN A 201 10.12 -0.09 6.72
CA ASN A 201 9.63 0.81 7.74
C ASN A 201 8.12 0.97 7.62
N CYS A 202 7.49 1.46 8.68
CA CYS A 202 6.12 1.91 8.63
C CYS A 202 5.95 3.14 9.52
N SER A 203 4.97 3.95 9.17
CA SER A 203 4.55 5.11 9.95
C SER A 203 3.15 4.86 10.49
N VAL A 204 2.95 5.16 11.77
CA VAL A 204 1.66 5.11 12.44
C VAL A 204 1.34 6.48 12.99
N ILE A 205 0.19 7.02 12.62
CA ILE A 205 -0.30 8.29 13.14
C ILE A 205 -1.52 7.99 13.99
N VAL A 206 -1.54 8.54 15.20
CA VAL A 206 -2.68 8.49 16.11
C VAL A 206 -3.13 9.92 16.39
N SER A 207 -4.43 10.19 16.25
CA SER A 207 -4.99 11.52 16.46
C SER A 207 -6.41 11.47 17.03
N GLY A 208 -6.80 12.50 17.76
CA GLY A 208 -8.20 12.74 18.11
C GLY A 208 -8.99 13.44 17.01
N LEU A 209 -8.35 13.83 15.89
CA LEU A 209 -8.98 14.47 14.74
C LEU A 209 -8.65 13.71 13.44
N PRO A 210 -9.44 13.89 12.36
CA PRO A 210 -9.14 13.29 11.07
C PRO A 210 -7.72 13.61 10.57
N ILE A 211 -7.05 12.61 10.02
CA ILE A 211 -5.65 12.70 9.57
C ILE A 211 -5.63 13.11 8.09
N GLY A 212 -4.94 14.21 7.78
CA GLY A 212 -4.83 14.73 6.41
C GLY A 212 -3.68 14.14 5.58
N SER A 213 -2.67 13.54 6.23
CA SER A 213 -1.52 12.93 5.55
C SER A 213 -1.05 11.69 6.31
N PRO A 214 -0.73 10.58 5.63
CA PRO A 214 -0.19 9.37 6.25
C PRO A 214 1.33 9.44 6.52
N VAL A 215 2.00 10.48 6.04
CA VAL A 215 3.46 10.61 6.09
C VAL A 215 3.91 11.15 7.45
N VAL A 216 4.93 10.52 8.03
CA VAL A 216 5.59 10.96 9.27
C VAL A 216 7.04 11.30 8.97
N ASP A 217 7.31 12.59 8.71
CA ASP A 217 8.67 13.11 8.51
C ASP A 217 9.38 13.33 9.85
N HIS A 218 8.65 13.82 10.84
CA HIS A 218 9.16 14.09 12.18
C HIS A 218 8.40 13.27 13.22
N PRO A 219 8.83 12.04 13.54
CA PRO A 219 8.15 11.21 14.52
C PRO A 219 8.32 11.74 15.94
N ASP A 220 7.28 11.56 16.75
CA ASP A 220 7.32 11.67 18.22
C ASP A 220 8.05 10.46 18.82
N VAL A 221 7.96 9.31 18.14
CA VAL A 221 8.58 8.05 18.55
C VAL A 221 9.24 7.35 17.35
N LEU A 222 10.50 6.97 17.50
CA LEU A 222 11.18 6.03 16.60
C LEU A 222 11.37 4.68 17.28
N VAL A 223 10.97 3.59 16.65
CA VAL A 223 11.29 2.22 17.07
C VAL A 223 12.23 1.59 16.04
N ALA A 224 13.50 1.43 16.41
CA ALA A 224 14.54 0.89 15.54
C ALA A 224 14.86 -0.58 15.88
N PHE A 225 14.85 -1.44 14.87
CA PHE A 225 15.16 -2.86 14.99
C PHE A 225 16.59 -3.24 14.64
N ASN A 226 17.32 -2.33 14.00
CA ASN A 226 18.71 -2.54 13.64
C ASN A 226 19.45 -1.20 13.58
N ARG A 227 20.77 -1.29 13.60
CA ARG A 227 21.68 -0.14 13.58
C ARG A 227 21.49 0.76 12.34
N PRO A 228 21.40 0.24 11.10
CA PRO A 228 21.19 1.08 9.92
C PRO A 228 19.89 1.90 9.98
N SER A 229 18.80 1.31 10.47
CA SER A 229 17.52 2.01 10.63
C SER A 229 17.58 3.08 11.71
N LEU A 230 18.25 2.77 12.82
CA LEU A 230 18.49 3.73 13.91
C LEU A 230 19.25 4.95 13.38
N GLU A 231 20.40 4.72 12.74
CA GLU A 231 21.26 5.78 12.20
C GLU A 231 20.56 6.60 11.11
N LYS A 232 19.76 5.94 10.25
CA LYS A 232 18.99 6.60 9.18
C LYS A 232 17.92 7.55 9.72
N PHE A 233 17.20 7.16 10.77
CA PHE A 233 15.98 7.87 11.18
C PHE A 233 16.12 8.67 12.49
N ALA A 234 17.16 8.45 13.29
CA ALA A 234 17.29 9.10 14.60
C ALA A 234 17.24 10.64 14.52
N SER A 235 17.89 11.25 13.52
CA SER A 235 17.90 12.70 13.33
C SER A 235 16.55 13.31 12.95
N SER A 236 15.60 12.49 12.49
CA SER A 236 14.25 12.95 12.11
C SER A 236 13.33 13.13 13.32
N VAL A 237 13.66 12.52 14.46
CA VAL A 237 12.82 12.53 15.68
C VAL A 237 12.72 13.96 16.24
N LYS A 238 11.50 14.37 16.60
CA LYS A 238 11.23 15.70 17.17
C LYS A 238 11.98 15.90 18.48
N LYS A 239 12.32 17.16 18.81
CA LYS A 239 12.74 17.53 20.17
C LYS A 239 11.64 17.15 21.18
N GLY A 240 12.03 16.53 22.29
CA GLY A 240 11.14 15.92 23.27
C GLY A 240 10.65 14.51 22.89
N GLY A 241 11.01 14.01 21.70
CA GLY A 241 10.66 12.67 21.23
C GLY A 241 11.50 11.56 21.86
N VAL A 242 11.12 10.32 21.55
CA VAL A 242 11.74 9.11 22.11
C VAL A 242 12.23 8.18 21.01
N ILE A 243 13.43 7.64 21.17
CA ILE A 243 13.98 6.57 20.34
C ILE A 243 14.03 5.29 21.18
N LEU A 244 13.39 4.23 20.69
CA LEU A 244 13.48 2.88 21.23
C LEU A 244 14.34 2.04 20.30
N TYR A 245 15.35 1.39 20.84
CA TYR A 245 16.24 0.54 20.05
C TYR A 245 16.67 -0.71 20.84
N ASP A 246 17.11 -1.73 20.13
CA ASP A 246 17.52 -3.00 20.75
C ASP A 246 18.85 -2.90 21.49
N SER A 247 18.99 -3.53 22.66
CA SER A 247 20.24 -3.55 23.43
C SER A 247 21.41 -4.11 22.62
N LEU A 248 21.14 -5.09 21.76
CA LEU A 248 22.14 -5.72 20.89
C LEU A 248 22.77 -4.77 19.87
N ILE A 249 22.16 -3.61 19.62
CA ILE A 249 22.75 -2.57 18.77
C ILE A 249 23.97 -1.95 19.47
N GLY A 250 24.01 -1.92 20.80
CA GLY A 250 25.06 -1.30 21.61
C GLY A 250 24.77 0.16 21.96
N LEU A 251 25.78 0.88 22.47
CA LEU A 251 25.61 2.28 22.85
C LEU A 251 25.28 3.16 21.63
N PHE A 252 24.35 4.09 21.84
CA PHE A 252 23.91 5.06 20.84
C PHE A 252 23.76 6.42 21.49
N GLN A 253 24.33 7.45 20.85
CA GLN A 253 24.19 8.83 21.30
C GLN A 253 22.98 9.46 20.59
N ALA A 254 21.98 9.84 21.38
CA ALA A 254 20.77 10.47 20.88
C ALA A 254 21.06 11.90 20.36
N PRO A 255 20.30 12.39 19.37
CA PRO A 255 20.26 13.81 19.04
C PRO A 255 19.86 14.68 20.25
N GLU A 256 20.27 15.94 20.23
CA GLU A 256 19.97 16.88 21.32
C GLU A 256 18.45 17.03 21.56
N GLY A 257 18.04 16.89 22.81
CA GLY A 257 16.62 16.96 23.19
C GLY A 257 15.80 15.72 22.85
N VAL A 258 16.42 14.62 22.39
CA VAL A 258 15.75 13.34 22.14
C VAL A 258 16.17 12.31 23.19
N LYS A 259 15.22 11.58 23.76
CA LYS A 259 15.49 10.52 24.73
C LYS A 259 15.71 9.19 23.98
N ALA A 260 16.91 8.64 24.01
CA ALA A 260 17.15 7.28 23.52
C ALA A 260 17.06 6.26 24.66
N ILE A 261 16.40 5.14 24.38
CA ILE A 261 16.18 4.07 25.35
C ILE A 261 16.53 2.73 24.71
N SER A 262 17.51 2.07 25.32
CA SER A 262 17.95 0.73 24.98
C SER A 262 17.03 -0.30 25.64
N VAL A 263 16.56 -1.28 24.88
CA VAL A 263 15.62 -2.31 25.35
C VAL A 263 16.15 -3.70 24.98
N PRO A 264 16.26 -4.65 25.93
CA PRO A 264 16.70 -6.02 25.66
C PRO A 264 15.59 -6.87 25.01
N ALA A 265 15.00 -6.37 23.93
CA ALA A 265 13.82 -6.98 23.32
C ALA A 265 14.13 -8.33 22.66
N THR A 266 15.26 -8.45 21.95
CA THR A 266 15.69 -9.74 21.40
C THR A 266 16.05 -10.75 22.49
N GLU A 267 16.66 -10.30 23.59
CA GLU A 267 16.98 -11.16 24.73
C GLU A 267 15.71 -11.68 25.41
N ILE A 268 14.75 -10.79 25.73
CA ILE A 268 13.44 -11.15 26.31
C ILE A 268 12.71 -12.17 25.43
N ALA A 269 12.66 -11.92 24.12
CA ALA A 269 11.98 -12.81 23.17
C ALA A 269 12.69 -14.19 23.09
N THR A 270 14.03 -14.19 23.19
CA THR A 270 14.88 -15.39 23.19
C THR A 270 14.66 -16.24 24.45
N GLU A 271 14.66 -15.64 25.63
CA GLU A 271 14.43 -16.34 26.91
C GLU A 271 13.06 -17.00 26.97
N LYS A 272 12.06 -16.40 26.31
CA LYS A 272 10.71 -16.97 26.17
C LYS A 272 10.62 -18.01 25.05
N GLY A 273 11.71 -18.32 24.34
CA GLY A 273 11.75 -19.30 23.25
C GLY A 273 11.01 -18.84 21.99
N ALA A 274 10.95 -17.54 21.73
CA ALA A 274 10.30 -16.93 20.57
C ALA A 274 11.18 -15.85 19.94
N HIS A 275 12.37 -16.23 19.47
CA HIS A 275 13.38 -15.33 18.92
C HIS A 275 12.87 -14.35 17.83
N GLN A 276 11.81 -14.72 17.10
CA GLN A 276 11.22 -13.89 16.05
C GLN A 276 10.29 -12.78 16.57
N GLU A 277 9.92 -12.81 17.86
CA GLU A 277 8.90 -11.94 18.46
C GLU A 277 9.49 -10.74 19.23
N ALA A 278 10.70 -10.29 18.87
CA ALA A 278 11.32 -9.09 19.47
C ALA A 278 10.48 -7.82 19.27
N ASN A 279 9.69 -7.78 18.20
CA ASN A 279 8.69 -6.74 17.93
C ASN A 279 7.62 -6.66 19.02
N THR A 280 7.18 -7.80 19.54
CA THR A 280 6.19 -7.86 20.62
C THR A 280 6.76 -7.31 21.92
N ALA A 281 8.02 -7.63 22.26
CA ALA A 281 8.68 -7.05 23.43
C ALA A 281 8.83 -5.52 23.31
N LYS A 282 9.20 -5.02 22.12
CA LYS A 282 9.28 -3.57 21.85
C LYS A 282 7.93 -2.87 21.92
N LEU A 283 6.85 -3.54 21.47
CA LEU A 283 5.50 -3.03 21.65
C LEU A 283 5.15 -2.94 23.14
N GLY A 284 5.48 -3.96 23.93
CA GLY A 284 5.36 -3.95 25.39
C GLY A 284 6.03 -2.74 26.04
N TYR A 285 7.24 -2.45 25.59
CA TYR A 285 7.97 -1.26 26.01
C TYR A 285 7.21 0.03 25.66
N GLN A 286 6.79 0.16 24.41
CA GLN A 286 6.09 1.33 23.88
C GLN A 286 4.79 1.64 24.65
N ILE A 287 4.09 0.61 25.09
CA ILE A 287 2.90 0.71 25.93
C ILE A 287 3.23 1.34 27.28
N GLN A 288 4.25 0.82 27.96
CA GLN A 288 4.62 1.26 29.29
C GLN A 288 5.24 2.67 29.28
N ALA A 289 5.92 3.06 28.20
CA ALA A 289 6.43 4.41 28.02
C ALA A 289 5.33 5.49 28.04
N GLY A 290 4.08 5.12 27.72
CA GLY A 290 2.88 5.97 27.90
C GLY A 290 2.84 7.25 27.06
N ASN A 291 3.83 7.48 26.21
CA ASN A 291 4.00 8.72 25.44
C ASN A 291 3.04 8.86 24.24
N LEU A 292 2.21 7.85 23.97
CA LEU A 292 1.17 7.88 22.93
C LEU A 292 -0.23 8.18 23.45
N GLY A 293 -0.44 8.32 24.77
CA GLY A 293 -1.75 8.66 25.34
C GLY A 293 -2.83 7.60 25.15
N LEU A 294 -2.45 6.35 24.86
CA LEU A 294 -3.38 5.22 24.73
C LEU A 294 -3.46 4.42 26.03
N PRO A 295 -4.65 3.94 26.45
CA PRO A 295 -4.79 3.09 27.61
C PRO A 295 -4.10 1.75 27.39
N LYS A 296 -3.59 1.13 28.45
CA LYS A 296 -2.77 -0.10 28.33
C LYS A 296 -3.57 -1.27 27.79
N GLU A 297 -4.85 -1.32 28.15
CA GLU A 297 -5.82 -2.34 27.76
C GLU A 297 -6.04 -2.38 26.23
N ALA A 298 -5.87 -1.22 25.56
CA ALA A 298 -6.03 -1.09 24.11
C ALA A 298 -5.13 -2.05 23.33
N TYR A 299 -3.91 -2.22 23.82
CA TYR A 299 -2.87 -2.95 23.12
C TYR A 299 -3.05 -4.47 23.26
N SER A 300 -3.53 -4.95 24.40
CA SER A 300 -3.88 -6.37 24.59
C SER A 300 -5.01 -6.80 23.65
N ASN A 301 -6.02 -5.94 23.47
CA ASN A 301 -7.13 -6.19 22.53
C ASN A 301 -6.65 -6.17 21.08
N ALA A 302 -5.84 -5.18 20.71
CA ALA A 302 -5.25 -5.11 19.37
C ALA A 302 -4.40 -6.33 19.03
N PHE A 303 -3.64 -6.84 20.00
CA PHE A 303 -2.83 -8.03 19.80
C PHE A 303 -3.69 -9.26 19.49
N ARG A 304 -4.83 -9.42 20.17
CA ARG A 304 -5.79 -10.50 19.88
C ARG A 304 -6.35 -10.40 18.47
N VAL A 305 -6.68 -9.19 18.01
CA VAL A 305 -7.21 -8.94 16.66
C VAL A 305 -6.13 -9.19 15.59
N THR A 306 -4.92 -8.65 15.77
CA THR A 306 -3.81 -8.80 14.81
C THR A 306 -3.44 -10.28 14.61
N PHE A 307 -3.47 -11.07 15.69
CA PHE A 307 -3.07 -12.48 15.69
C PHE A 307 -4.26 -13.45 15.73
N ALA A 308 -5.49 -13.00 15.46
CA ALA A 308 -6.70 -13.83 15.48
C ALA A 308 -6.57 -15.06 14.56
N LYS A 309 -5.87 -14.93 13.43
CA LYS A 309 -5.59 -16.03 12.48
C LYS A 309 -4.55 -17.04 12.99
N LYS A 310 -3.86 -16.76 14.10
CA LYS A 310 -2.83 -17.60 14.73
C LYS A 310 -3.04 -17.69 16.26
N PRO A 311 -4.19 -18.24 16.72
CA PRO A 311 -4.58 -18.18 18.12
C PRO A 311 -3.58 -18.84 19.08
N LYS A 312 -2.86 -19.86 18.61
CA LYS A 312 -1.80 -20.56 19.39
C LYS A 312 -0.64 -19.65 19.80
N LEU A 313 -0.39 -18.57 19.06
CA LEU A 313 0.71 -17.63 19.35
C LEU A 313 0.30 -16.53 20.33
N ILE A 314 -1.00 -16.34 20.58
CA ILE A 314 -1.51 -15.23 21.40
C ILE A 314 -1.02 -15.30 22.85
N PRO A 315 -1.17 -16.43 23.59
CA PRO A 315 -0.79 -16.45 25.01
C PRO A 315 0.70 -16.13 25.21
N LYS A 316 1.56 -16.76 24.40
CA LYS A 316 3.01 -16.57 24.46
C LYS A 316 3.42 -15.13 24.13
N ASN A 317 2.80 -14.54 23.11
CA ASN A 317 3.10 -13.16 22.76
C ASN A 317 2.60 -12.17 23.82
N LEU A 318 1.47 -12.43 24.49
CA LEU A 318 1.02 -11.60 25.63
C LEU A 318 2.02 -11.64 26.78
N GLU A 319 2.62 -12.80 27.09
CA GLU A 319 3.70 -12.89 28.09
C GLU A 319 4.94 -12.08 27.69
N ILE A 320 5.32 -12.10 26.41
CA ILE A 320 6.45 -11.32 25.87
C ILE A 320 6.16 -9.82 25.93
N LEU A 321 4.92 -9.43 25.60
CA LEU A 321 4.43 -8.06 25.69
C LEU A 321 4.54 -7.53 27.13
N GLU A 322 4.09 -8.33 28.10
CA GLU A 322 4.15 -7.99 29.52
C GLU A 322 5.60 -7.91 30.04
N ALA A 323 6.46 -8.86 29.65
CA ALA A 323 7.88 -8.82 30.00
C ALA A 323 8.59 -7.56 29.44
N GLY A 324 8.28 -7.18 28.20
CA GLY A 324 8.76 -5.94 27.60
C GLY A 324 8.29 -4.70 28.36
N ALA A 325 7.03 -4.67 28.81
CA ALA A 325 6.51 -3.59 29.63
C ALA A 325 7.19 -3.52 31.02
N GLN A 326 7.49 -4.66 31.64
CA GLN A 326 8.19 -4.71 32.93
C GLN A 326 9.62 -4.20 32.86
N ALA A 327 10.35 -4.52 31.78
CA ALA A 327 11.74 -4.08 31.60
C ALA A 327 11.88 -2.55 31.64
N VAL A 328 10.87 -1.81 31.14
CA VAL A 328 10.83 -0.33 31.18
C VAL A 328 10.83 0.18 32.61
N ARG A 329 10.00 -0.41 33.48
CA ARG A 329 9.85 0.05 34.87
C ARG A 329 11.16 -0.07 35.62
N VAL A 330 11.88 -1.17 35.39
CA VAL A 330 13.18 -1.41 36.03
C VAL A 330 14.21 -0.38 35.55
N LEU A 331 14.26 -0.11 34.24
CA LEU A 331 15.17 0.89 33.66
C LEU A 331 14.84 2.32 34.14
N GLU A 332 13.56 2.67 34.23
CA GLU A 332 13.12 3.97 34.74
C GLU A 332 13.39 4.14 36.24
N MET A 333 13.26 3.07 37.04
CA MET A 333 13.62 3.09 38.45
C MET A 333 15.14 3.18 38.65
N ALA A 334 15.93 2.53 37.81
CA ALA A 334 17.39 2.60 37.85
C ALA A 334 17.92 3.98 37.45
N ALA A 335 17.29 4.66 36.48
CA ALA A 335 17.66 6.01 36.05
C ALA A 335 17.27 7.14 37.03
N ARG A 336 16.45 6.83 38.05
CA ARG A 336 16.03 7.77 39.11
C ARG A 336 16.88 7.68 40.40
N LYS A 337 17.81 6.72 40.47
CA LYS A 337 18.80 6.57 41.55
C LYS A 337 20.13 7.15 41.11
#